data_AF-A0A7C5ZE73-F1
#
_entry.id   AF-A0A7C5ZE73-F1
#
_cell.length_a   1.000
_cell.length_b   1.000
_cell.length_c   1.000
_cell.angle_alpha   90.00
_cell.angle_beta   90.00
_cell.angle_gamma   90.00
#
_symmetry.space_group_name_H-M   'P 1'
#
loop_
_entity.id
_entity.type
_entity.pdbx_description
1 polymer ?
#
loop_
_entity_poly.entity_id
_entity_poly.type
_entity_poly.pdbx_seq_one_letter_code
_entity_poly.pdbx_strand_id
1 'polypeptide(L)'
;MINLPAGNDGDAIRRNHAGDDAPQPLLRVRNLSKHFISVSGGIFRRKRIDILQAVDRVSFDIMPGEAFGIVGESGSGKTTAARCILRALRPTSGSV
;
A
#
# COMPACT_ATOMS: atom_id res chain seq x y z
N MET A 1 23.64 -23.26 -46.93
CA MET A 1 23.04 -23.81 -45.70
C MET A 1 23.14 -22.72 -44.63
N ILE A 2 22.14 -21.84 -44.56
CA ILE A 2 22.08 -20.74 -43.59
C ILE A 2 20.96 -21.11 -42.62
N ASN A 3 21.33 -21.43 -41.38
CA ASN A 3 20.38 -21.78 -40.32
C ASN A 3 19.97 -20.49 -39.60
N LEU A 4 18.68 -20.13 -39.68
CA LEU A 4 18.09 -19.08 -38.86
C LEU A 4 17.79 -19.67 -37.47
N PRO A 5 18.18 -19.04 -36.36
CA PRO A 5 17.66 -19.43 -35.05
C PRO A 5 16.19 -19.02 -34.97
N ALA A 6 15.31 -19.99 -34.75
CA ALA A 6 13.94 -19.72 -34.31
C ALA A 6 14.00 -19.09 -32.92
N GLY A 7 13.80 -17.78 -32.84
CA GLY A 7 13.61 -17.06 -31.58
C GLY A 7 12.29 -17.52 -30.95
N ASN A 8 12.38 -18.28 -29.86
CA ASN A 8 11.24 -18.57 -29.02
C ASN A 8 11.05 -17.40 -28.04
N ASP A 9 10.23 -16.43 -28.42
CA ASP A 9 9.86 -15.24 -27.63
C ASP A 9 9.07 -15.57 -26.35
N GLY A 10 8.91 -16.85 -26.02
CA GLY A 10 8.15 -17.34 -24.86
C GLY A 10 8.95 -17.54 -23.57
N ASP A 11 10.27 -17.36 -23.58
CA ASP A 11 11.14 -17.79 -22.46
C ASP A 11 11.40 -16.69 -21.40
N ALA A 12 10.86 -15.48 -21.60
CA ALA A 12 11.11 -14.35 -20.71
C ALA A 12 10.15 -14.26 -19.50
N ILE A 13 9.06 -15.03 -19.46
CA ILE A 13 8.05 -14.95 -18.38
C ILE A 13 8.28 -16.02 -17.28
N ARG A 14 9.19 -16.98 -17.49
CA ARG A 14 9.35 -18.16 -16.60
C ARG A 14 10.53 -18.12 -15.64
N ARG A 15 11.21 -16.99 -15.48
CA ARG A 15 12.35 -16.89 -14.55
C ARG A 15 11.93 -16.18 -13.27
N ASN A 16 11.44 -16.96 -12.31
CA ASN A 16 11.82 -16.94 -10.87
C ASN A 16 10.77 -17.66 -10.02
N HIS A 17 10.94 -18.98 -9.80
CA HIS A 17 10.26 -19.71 -8.71
C HIS A 17 11.04 -20.97 -8.28
N ALA A 18 12.37 -20.96 -8.39
CA ALA A 18 13.20 -22.02 -7.82
C ALA A 18 13.57 -21.61 -6.37
N GLY A 19 12.60 -21.74 -5.46
CA GLY A 19 12.74 -21.44 -4.03
C GLY A 19 11.45 -21.08 -3.26
N ASP A 20 10.30 -21.02 -3.94
CA ASP A 20 9.09 -20.32 -3.47
C ASP A 20 7.89 -21.24 -3.15
N ASP A 21 8.09 -22.40 -2.51
CA ASP A 21 6.96 -23.24 -2.07
C ASP A 21 6.28 -22.73 -0.78
N ALA A 22 6.77 -21.62 -0.20
CA ALA A 22 6.08 -20.95 0.88
C ALA A 22 4.94 -20.09 0.30
N PRO A 23 3.70 -20.19 0.82
CA PRO A 23 2.58 -19.39 0.33
C PRO A 23 2.92 -17.90 0.42
N GLN A 24 2.79 -17.18 -0.70
CA GLN A 24 3.00 -15.74 -0.73
C GLN A 24 1.74 -14.99 -0.29
N PRO A 25 1.88 -13.85 0.42
CA PRO A 25 0.72 -13.07 0.84
C PRO A 25 -0.01 -12.47 -0.37
N LEU A 26 -1.34 -12.48 -0.31
CA LEU A 26 -2.21 -11.87 -1.31
C LEU A 26 -2.15 -10.33 -1.26
N LEU A 27 -2.00 -9.79 -0.05
CA LEU A 27 -1.83 -8.36 0.19
C LEU A 27 -0.67 -8.13 1.16
N ARG A 28 0.24 -7.23 0.82
CA ARG A 28 1.38 -6.85 1.65
C ARG A 28 1.38 -5.35 1.91
N VAL A 29 1.06 -4.96 3.13
CA VAL A 29 1.09 -3.57 3.57
C VAL A 29 2.38 -3.32 4.36
N ARG A 30 3.14 -2.29 4.01
CA ARG A 30 4.42 -1.97 4.67
C ARG A 30 4.53 -0.48 4.99
N ASN A 31 4.73 -0.17 6.27
CA ASN A 31 4.94 1.17 6.82
C ASN A 31 3.93 2.20 6.32
N LEU A 32 2.69 1.76 6.09
CA LEU A 32 1.63 2.58 5.52
C LEU A 32 1.32 3.73 6.47
N SER A 33 1.50 4.96 5.98
CA SER A 33 1.25 6.17 6.76
C SER A 33 0.44 7.17 5.96
N LYS A 34 -0.44 7.90 6.64
CA LYS A 34 -1.23 8.97 6.03
C LYS A 34 -1.32 10.17 6.95
N HIS A 35 -0.78 11.29 6.46
CA HIS A 35 -0.90 12.60 7.09
C HIS A 35 -1.85 13.48 6.28
N PHE A 36 -2.68 14.24 6.99
CA PHE A 36 -3.49 15.31 6.42
C PHE A 36 -2.98 16.65 6.94
N ILE A 37 -2.74 17.58 6.02
CA ILE A 37 -2.36 18.94 6.37
C ILE A 37 -3.65 19.74 6.46
N SER A 38 -3.92 20.30 7.64
CA SER A 38 -4.99 21.25 7.88
C SER A 38 -4.39 22.64 7.99
N VAL A 39 -4.93 23.57 7.22
CA VAL A 39 -4.52 24.96 7.26
C VAL A 39 -5.70 25.78 7.76
N SER A 40 -5.56 26.39 8.92
CA SER A 40 -6.63 27.19 9.54
C SER A 40 -6.18 28.62 9.79
N GLY A 41 -7.07 29.59 9.55
CA GLY A 41 -6.78 31.02 9.72
C GLY A 41 -7.77 31.88 8.94
N GLY A 42 -8.17 33.02 9.51
CA GLY A 42 -9.02 34.00 8.86
C GLY A 42 -8.22 35.19 8.34
N ILE A 43 -8.86 36.08 7.58
CA ILE A 43 -8.25 37.27 6.94
C ILE A 43 -7.48 38.16 7.93
N PHE A 44 -7.85 38.13 9.22
CA PHE A 44 -7.24 38.92 10.30
C PHE A 44 -6.41 38.11 11.31
N ARG A 45 -6.22 36.79 11.12
CA ARG A 45 -5.48 35.94 12.07
C ARG A 45 -4.30 35.24 11.39
N ARG A 46 -3.20 35.04 12.12
CA ARG A 46 -2.04 34.28 11.63
C ARG A 46 -2.49 32.88 11.19
N LYS A 47 -2.03 32.48 10.00
CA LYS A 47 -2.23 31.16 9.41
C LYS A 47 -1.55 30.11 10.30
N ARG A 48 -2.29 29.10 10.74
CA ARG A 48 -1.78 27.92 11.42
C ARG A 48 -1.81 26.72 10.47
N ILE A 49 -0.75 25.92 10.54
CA ILE A 49 -0.60 24.70 9.77
C ILE A 49 -0.49 23.57 10.78
N ASP A 50 -1.48 22.69 10.79
CA ASP A 50 -1.53 21.50 11.64
C ASP A 50 -1.42 20.25 10.77
N ILE A 51 -0.70 19.24 11.28
CA ILE A 51 -0.54 17.95 10.61
C ILE A 51 -1.25 16.90 11.44
N LEU A 52 -2.29 16.28 10.88
CA LEU A 52 -3.01 15.18 11.48
C LEU A 52 -2.45 13.85 10.97
N GLN A 53 -1.89 13.04 11.88
CA GLN A 53 -1.46 11.68 11.58
C GLN A 53 -2.65 10.72 11.68
N ALA A 54 -3.26 10.39 10.54
CA ALA A 54 -4.44 9.53 10.49
C ALA A 54 -4.11 8.03 10.41
N VAL A 55 -2.94 7.67 9.88
CA VAL A 55 -2.41 6.30 9.88
C VAL A 55 -0.91 6.39 10.16
N ASP A 56 -0.40 5.59 11.10
CA ASP A 56 1.01 5.60 11.52
C ASP A 56 1.68 4.25 11.28
N ARG A 57 2.55 4.18 10.26
CA ARG A 57 3.46 3.07 9.96
C ARG A 57 2.85 1.66 10.11
N VAL A 58 1.63 1.47 9.63
CA VAL A 58 0.95 0.17 9.72
C VAL A 58 1.58 -0.83 8.76
N SER A 59 1.87 -2.04 9.25
CA SER A 59 2.44 -3.14 8.46
C SER A 59 1.75 -4.46 8.81
N PHE A 60 1.29 -5.17 7.79
CA PHE A 60 0.73 -6.52 7.93
C PHE A 60 0.71 -7.22 6.57
N ASP A 61 0.54 -8.54 6.60
CA ASP A 61 0.29 -9.37 5.43
C ASP A 61 -1.10 -9.99 5.56
N ILE A 62 -1.77 -10.20 4.43
CA ILE A 62 -2.98 -11.02 4.36
C ILE A 62 -2.67 -12.23 3.49
N MET A 63 -2.76 -13.42 4.06
CA MET A 63 -2.50 -14.68 3.38
C MET A 63 -3.72 -15.11 2.55
N PRO A 64 -3.53 -15.96 1.52
CA PRO A 64 -4.66 -16.55 0.79
C PRO A 64 -5.61 -17.29 1.75
N GLY A 65 -6.91 -16.99 1.67
CA GLY A 65 -7.94 -17.61 2.51
C GLY A 65 -8.07 -17.02 3.93
N GLU A 66 -7.27 -16.01 4.28
CA GLU A 66 -7.36 -15.34 5.58
C GLU A 66 -8.53 -14.33 5.63
N ALA A 67 -9.28 -14.34 6.73
CA ALA A 67 -10.27 -13.30 7.03
C ALA A 67 -9.61 -12.22 7.90
N PHE A 68 -9.41 -11.03 7.33
CA PHE A 68 -8.81 -9.88 8.01
C PHE A 68 -9.85 -8.79 8.31
N GLY A 69 -9.82 -8.24 9.53
CA GLY A 69 -10.72 -7.18 9.96
C GLY A 69 -9.99 -6.04 10.68
N ILE A 70 -10.35 -4.80 10.38
CA ILE A 70 -9.84 -3.59 11.06
C ILE A 70 -10.91 -3.05 12.00
N VAL A 71 -10.64 -3.03 13.30
CA VAL A 71 -11.57 -2.56 14.35
C VAL A 71 -10.96 -1.45 15.20
N GLY A 72 -11.80 -0.72 15.94
CA GLY A 72 -11.39 0.39 16.81
C GLY A 72 -12.41 1.52 16.87
N GLU A 73 -12.20 2.47 17.78
CA GLU A 73 -13.10 3.59 18.06
C GLU A 73 -13.27 4.56 16.88
N SER A 74 -14.33 5.38 16.90
CA SER A 74 -14.52 6.43 15.90
C SER A 74 -13.30 7.36 15.85
N GLY A 75 -12.82 7.68 14.65
CA GLY A 75 -11.64 8.54 14.46
C GLY A 75 -10.27 7.86 14.51
N SER A 76 -10.19 6.55 14.83
CA SER A 76 -8.89 5.84 14.93
C SER A 76 -8.14 5.61 13.60
N GLY A 77 -8.66 6.08 12.46
CA GLY A 77 -7.98 5.98 11.17
C GLY A 77 -8.35 4.78 10.29
N LYS A 78 -9.25 3.90 10.73
CA LYS A 78 -9.66 2.67 9.99
C LYS A 78 -10.07 2.92 8.54
N THR A 79 -11.01 3.83 8.32
CA THR A 79 -11.50 4.18 6.98
C THR A 79 -10.39 4.82 6.13
N THR A 80 -9.49 5.57 6.75
CA THR A 80 -8.33 6.15 6.05
C THR A 80 -7.35 5.05 5.61
N ALA A 81 -7.02 4.10 6.48
CA ALA A 81 -6.18 2.95 6.14
C ALA A 81 -6.81 2.10 5.04
N ALA A 82 -8.10 1.76 5.16
CA ALA A 82 -8.84 1.01 4.15
C ALA A 82 -8.85 1.71 2.78
N ARG A 83 -9.08 3.04 2.75
CA ARG A 83 -9.01 3.83 1.50
C ARG A 83 -7.61 3.86 0.90
N CYS A 84 -6.56 3.86 1.73
CA CYS A 84 -5.19 3.77 1.22
C CYS A 84 -4.91 2.39 0.61
N ILE A 85 -5.37 1.32 1.25
CA ILE A 85 -5.22 -0.06 0.75
C ILE A 85 -5.95 -0.24 -0.58
N LEU A 86 -7.18 0.26 -0.69
CA LEU A 86 -7.98 0.22 -1.91
C LEU A 86 -7.49 1.20 -3.00
N ARG A 87 -6.36 1.89 -2.78
CA ARG A 87 -5.80 2.93 -3.67
C ARG A 87 -6.75 4.08 -3.99
N ALA A 88 -7.85 4.21 -3.24
CA ALA A 88 -8.79 5.35 -3.32
C ALA A 88 -8.20 6.62 -2.69
N LEU A 89 -7.18 6.47 -1.84
CA LEU A 89 -6.44 7.57 -1.23
C LEU A 89 -4.93 7.29 -1.32
N ARG A 90 -4.16 8.25 -1.81
CA ARG A 90 -2.69 8.10 -1.85
C ARG A 90 -2.12 8.18 -0.41
N PRO A 91 -1.29 7.20 0.02
CA PRO A 91 -0.58 7.28 1.29
C PRO A 91 0.48 8.39 1.25
N THR A 92 0.84 8.90 2.43
CA THR A 92 1.96 9.85 2.54
C THR A 92 3.30 9.13 2.42
N SER A 93 3.39 7.90 2.94
CA SER A 93 4.55 7.01 2.79
C SER A 93 4.15 5.53 2.97
N GLY A 94 5.05 4.63 2.62
CA GLY A 94 4.83 3.18 2.66
C GLY A 94 4.29 2.62 1.35
N SER A 95 3.95 1.33 1.36
CA SER A 95 3.49 0.60 0.17
C SER A 95 2.34 -0.36 0.47
N VAL A 96 1.53 -0.60 -0.56
CA VAL A 96 0.43 -1.58 -0.64
C VAL A 96 0.51 -2.33 -1.97
#